data_AF-A0A832W9W8-F1
#
_entry.id   AF-A0A832W9W8-F1
#
_cell.length_a   1.000
_cell.length_b   1.000
_cell.length_c   1.000
_cell.angle_alpha   90.00
_cell.angle_beta   90.00
_cell.angle_gamma   90.00
#
_symmetry.space_group_name_H-M   'P 1'
#
loop_
_entity.id
_entity.type
_entity.pdbx_description
1 polymer ?
#
loop_
_entity_poly.entity_id
_entity_poly.type
_entity_poly.pdbx_seq_one_letter_code
_entity_poly.pdbx_strand_id
1 'polypeptide(L)'
;MSFSFNNPVSGILGISFTPLQYFGNVIIRIETHDNGSSEAGLDGEIYQQMNILVGNERFESESNINGASLNFRVSKSWIEENDVDVSTITINRYHDDE
;
A
#
# COMPACT_ATOMS: atom_id res chain seq x y z
N MET A 1 3.34 11.46 10.95
CA MET A 1 2.39 10.58 11.67
C MET A 1 2.70 9.14 11.32
N SER A 2 2.62 8.22 12.27
CA SER A 2 2.95 6.80 12.03
C SER A 2 2.00 5.90 12.79
N PHE A 3 1.57 4.83 12.14
CA PHE A 3 0.70 3.80 12.69
C PHE A 3 1.26 2.43 12.36
N SER A 4 1.15 1.51 13.31
CA SER A 4 1.54 0.11 13.13
C SER A 4 0.36 -0.79 13.44
N PHE A 5 0.21 -1.85 12.65
CA PHE A 5 -0.83 -2.85 12.82
C PHE A 5 -0.24 -4.10 13.48
N ASN A 6 -0.96 -4.66 14.44
CA ASN A 6 -0.56 -5.93 15.06
C ASN A 6 -1.12 -7.10 14.23
N ASN A 7 -0.23 -7.85 13.59
CA ASN A 7 -0.51 -9.01 12.76
C ASN A 7 -1.69 -8.82 11.75
N PRO A 8 -1.57 -7.85 10.83
CA PRO A 8 -2.61 -7.53 9.86
C PRO A 8 -2.77 -8.63 8.81
N VAL A 9 -4.02 -8.88 8.42
CA VAL A 9 -4.36 -9.80 7.30
C VAL A 9 -3.84 -9.25 5.97
N SER A 10 -3.86 -7.92 5.79
CA SER A 10 -3.42 -7.25 4.55
C SER A 10 -1.92 -7.35 4.25
N GLY A 11 -1.10 -7.78 5.23
CA GLY A 11 0.36 -7.76 5.10
C GLY A 11 1.01 -6.39 5.27
N ILE A 12 0.25 -5.30 5.37
CA ILE A 12 0.77 -3.95 5.66
C ILE A 12 0.95 -3.78 7.18
N LEU A 13 2.19 -3.89 7.64
CA LEU A 13 2.60 -3.81 9.04
C LEU A 13 2.52 -2.40 9.61
N GLY A 14 2.64 -1.37 8.77
CA GLY A 14 2.55 0.01 9.23
C GLY A 14 2.58 1.02 8.10
N ILE A 15 2.08 2.20 8.40
CA ILE A 15 1.98 3.34 7.48
C ILE A 15 2.46 4.58 8.21
N SER A 16 3.34 5.33 7.58
CA SER A 16 3.73 6.67 8.02
C SER A 16 3.57 7.68 6.91
N PHE A 17 3.21 8.90 7.26
CA PHE A 17 3.03 10.01 6.32
C PHE A 17 3.20 11.35 7.03
N THR A 18 3.56 12.40 6.28
CA THR A 18 3.68 13.76 6.83
C THR A 18 2.50 14.60 6.37
N PRO A 19 1.53 14.95 7.25
CA PRO A 19 0.45 15.84 6.86
C PRO A 19 0.96 17.28 6.66
N LEU A 20 0.57 17.94 5.57
CA LEU A 20 0.83 19.35 5.30
C LEU A 20 -0.21 20.27 5.94
N GLN A 21 -1.45 19.80 6.07
CA GLN A 21 -2.53 20.48 6.78
C GLN A 21 -3.21 19.50 7.74
N TYR A 22 -3.62 19.96 8.91
CA TYR A 22 -4.28 19.13 9.92
C TYR A 22 -5.79 19.43 9.95
N PHE A 23 -6.60 18.50 9.46
CA PHE A 23 -8.07 18.61 9.42
C PHE A 23 -8.78 17.69 10.42
N GLY A 24 -8.13 17.37 11.54
CA GLY A 24 -8.71 16.52 12.60
C GLY A 24 -8.36 15.04 12.43
N ASN A 25 -9.37 14.17 12.50
CA ASN A 25 -9.17 12.72 12.43
C ASN A 25 -8.83 12.26 11.02
N VAL A 26 -7.69 11.60 10.83
CA VAL A 26 -7.32 10.95 9.57
C VAL A 26 -7.69 9.47 9.67
N ILE A 27 -8.43 8.95 8.69
CA ILE A 27 -8.76 7.53 8.58
C ILE A 27 -7.80 6.92 7.55
N ILE A 28 -7.30 5.72 7.86
CA ILE A 28 -6.52 4.93 6.92
C ILE A 28 -7.34 3.68 6.61
N ARG A 29 -7.67 3.48 5.33
CA ARG A 29 -8.38 2.29 4.85
C ARG A 29 -7.49 1.52 3.89
N ILE A 30 -7.38 0.20 4.10
CA ILE A 30 -6.62 -0.72 3.26
C ILE A 30 -7.61 -1.74 2.70
N GLU A 31 -7.72 -1.81 1.38
CA GLU A 31 -8.64 -2.69 0.66
C GLU A 31 -7.82 -3.63 -0.22
N THR A 32 -7.70 -4.90 0.17
CA THR A 32 -7.00 -5.94 -0.59
C THR A 32 -7.93 -6.59 -1.59
N HIS A 33 -7.45 -6.78 -2.83
CA HIS A 33 -8.19 -7.47 -3.88
C HIS A 33 -7.51 -8.81 -4.20
N ASP A 34 -8.32 -9.86 -4.40
CA ASP A 34 -7.82 -11.15 -4.85
C ASP A 34 -7.30 -11.02 -6.29
N ASN A 35 -6.22 -11.75 -6.59
CA ASN A 35 -5.38 -11.65 -7.80
C ASN A 35 -6.06 -12.10 -9.11
N GLY A 36 -7.37 -11.90 -9.25
CA GLY A 36 -8.19 -12.45 -10.33
C GLY A 36 -8.01 -11.76 -11.69
N SER A 37 -7.36 -10.60 -11.74
CA SER A 37 -7.01 -9.94 -12.98
C SER A 37 -5.78 -9.08 -12.77
N SER A 38 -4.65 -9.48 -13.37
CA SER A 38 -3.54 -8.59 -13.61
C SER A 38 -4.10 -7.33 -14.27
N GLU A 39 -4.04 -6.19 -13.60
CA GLU A 39 -4.36 -4.92 -14.27
C GLU A 39 -3.42 -4.81 -15.47
N ALA A 40 -3.99 -4.58 -16.65
CA ALA A 40 -3.28 -4.65 -17.91
C ALA A 40 -2.13 -3.62 -17.90
N GLY A 41 -0.88 -4.10 -17.84
CA GLY A 41 0.32 -3.24 -17.86
C GLY A 41 1.36 -3.51 -16.78
N LEU A 42 1.09 -4.40 -15.81
CA LEU A 42 2.08 -4.85 -14.84
C LEU A 42 2.98 -5.95 -15.45
N ASP A 43 4.27 -5.67 -15.57
CA ASP A 43 5.29 -6.67 -15.94
C ASP A 43 5.80 -7.37 -14.67
N GLY A 44 5.77 -8.70 -14.64
CA GLY A 44 6.21 -9.53 -13.51
C GLY A 44 5.09 -10.16 -12.66
N GLU A 45 5.50 -10.92 -11.64
CA GLU A 45 4.61 -11.64 -10.73
C GLU A 45 3.98 -10.71 -9.69
N ILE A 46 2.65 -10.70 -9.64
CA ILE A 46 1.88 -9.83 -8.73
C ILE A 46 1.56 -10.62 -7.46
N TYR A 47 2.13 -10.22 -6.33
CA TYR A 47 1.85 -10.83 -5.02
C TYR A 47 0.47 -10.45 -4.47
N GLN A 48 0.15 -9.15 -4.46
CA GLN A 48 -1.07 -8.63 -3.85
C GLN A 48 -1.37 -7.25 -4.43
N GLN A 49 -2.60 -7.06 -4.89
CA GLN A 49 -3.14 -5.74 -5.22
C GLN A 49 -3.92 -5.17 -4.03
N MET A 50 -3.79 -3.88 -3.79
CA MET A 50 -4.52 -3.19 -2.74
C MET A 50 -4.67 -1.70 -2.98
N ASN A 51 -5.75 -1.12 -2.47
CA ASN A 51 -5.93 0.32 -2.37
C ASN A 51 -5.60 0.78 -0.95
N ILE A 52 -4.84 1.86 -0.84
CA ILE A 52 -4.53 2.51 0.44
C ILE A 52 -5.06 3.94 0.38
N LEU A 53 -6.13 4.18 1.13
CA LEU A 53 -6.81 5.46 1.19
C LEU A 53 -6.45 6.13 2.52
N VAL A 54 -5.84 7.32 2.45
CA VAL A 54 -5.45 8.10 3.63
C VAL A 54 -6.22 9.41 3.62
N GLY A 55 -7.19 9.55 4.53
CA GLY A 55 -7.96 10.78 4.65
C GLY A 55 -9.36 10.61 5.22
N ASN A 56 -10.18 11.62 4.98
CA ASN A 56 -11.61 11.70 5.22
C ASN A 56 -12.18 12.67 4.15
N GLU A 57 -13.50 12.89 4.11
CA GLU A 57 -14.13 13.81 3.14
C GLU A 57 -13.51 15.23 3.07
N ARG A 58 -12.74 15.65 4.08
CA ARG A 58 -12.04 16.95 4.17
C ARG A 58 -10.53 16.87 3.98
N PHE A 59 -9.95 15.67 3.92
CA PHE A 59 -8.52 15.39 3.82
C PHE A 59 -8.14 14.72 2.47
N GLU A 60 -9.14 14.35 1.66
CA GLU A 60 -9.07 13.58 0.40
C GLU A 60 -8.30 14.21 -0.78
N SER A 61 -7.46 15.24 -0.56
CA SER A 61 -6.54 15.72 -1.60
C SER A 61 -5.10 15.28 -1.32
N GLU A 62 -4.44 14.68 -2.31
CA GLU A 62 -3.03 14.27 -2.22
C GLU A 62 -2.09 15.42 -1.83
N SER A 63 -2.48 16.66 -2.16
CA SER A 63 -1.79 17.89 -1.76
C SER A 63 -1.67 18.10 -0.25
N ASN A 64 -2.37 17.31 0.57
CA ASN A 64 -2.31 17.37 2.02
C ASN A 64 -1.26 16.43 2.63
N ILE A 65 -0.57 15.60 1.84
CA ILE A 65 0.43 14.63 2.32
C ILE A 65 1.78 14.91 1.66
N ASN A 66 2.80 15.19 2.48
CA ASN A 66 4.19 15.28 2.05
C ASN A 66 4.91 13.95 2.31
N GLY A 67 4.80 13.06 1.34
CA GLY A 67 5.45 11.75 1.37
C GLY A 67 4.78 10.76 2.33
N ALA A 68 4.88 9.50 1.96
CA ALA A 68 4.40 8.37 2.75
C ALA A 68 5.42 7.23 2.70
N SER A 69 5.41 6.38 3.72
CA SER A 69 6.20 5.15 3.75
C SER A 69 5.34 4.01 4.28
N LEU A 70 5.52 2.84 3.66
CA LEU A 70 4.82 1.62 3.99
C LEU A 70 5.82 0.61 4.53
N ASN A 71 5.43 -0.08 5.60
CA ASN A 71 6.10 -1.29 6.04
C ASN A 71 5.19 -2.47 5.74
N PHE A 72 5.70 -3.47 5.02
CA PHE A 72 4.92 -4.59 4.52
C PHE A 72 5.69 -5.91 4.66
N ARG A 73 4.97 -7.02 4.57
CA ARG A 73 5.55 -8.37 4.51
C ARG A 73 5.04 -9.12 3.29
N VAL A 74 5.89 -9.99 2.75
CA VAL A 74 5.56 -10.95 1.71
C VAL A 74 5.74 -12.35 2.28
N SER A 75 4.88 -13.29 1.90
CA SER A 75 5.02 -14.68 2.35
C SER A 75 6.30 -15.30 1.79
N LYS A 76 7.08 -15.95 2.67
CA LYS A 76 8.28 -16.70 2.29
C LYS A 76 7.94 -17.85 1.34
N SER A 77 6.81 -18.53 1.56
CA SER A 77 6.36 -19.61 0.67
C SER A 77 6.05 -19.09 -0.73
N TRP A 78 5.40 -17.92 -0.85
CA TRP A 78 5.10 -17.33 -2.16
C TRP A 78 6.38 -16.95 -2.91
N ILE A 79 7.37 -16.38 -2.20
CA ILE A 79 8.69 -16.06 -2.79
C ILE A 79 9.36 -17.32 -3.33
N GLU A 80 9.37 -18.41 -2.55
CA GLU A 80 9.99 -19.68 -2.93
C GLU A 80 9.23 -20.39 -4.06
N GLU A 81 7.90 -20.35 -4.06
CA GLU A 81 7.03 -20.96 -5.07
C GLU A 81 7.13 -20.25 -6.44
N ASN A 82 7.41 -18.95 -6.44
CA ASN A 82 7.47 -18.13 -7.66
C ASN A 82 8.91 -17.77 -8.08
N ASP A 83 9.93 -18.33 -7.43
CA ASP A 83 11.36 -18.10 -7.71
C ASP A 83 11.73 -16.59 -7.73
N VAL A 84 11.18 -15.82 -6.79
CA VAL A 84 11.37 -14.36 -6.73
C VAL A 84 12.66 -14.01 -5.98
N ASP A 85 13.51 -13.17 -6.57
CA ASP A 85 14.62 -12.55 -5.84
C ASP A 85 14.05 -11.50 -4.86
N VAL A 86 14.34 -11.68 -3.56
CA VAL A 86 13.87 -10.76 -2.51
C VAL A 86 14.29 -9.32 -2.77
N SER A 87 15.44 -9.10 -3.42
CA SER A 87 15.96 -7.77 -3.73
C SER A 87 15.21 -7.06 -4.86
N THR A 88 14.40 -7.78 -5.65
CA THR A 88 13.58 -7.22 -6.73
C THR A 88 12.16 -6.91 -6.29
N ILE A 89 11.78 -7.23 -5.04
CA ILE A 89 10.45 -6.94 -4.51
C ILE A 89 10.28 -5.42 -4.34
N THR A 90 9.36 -4.83 -5.10
CA THR A 90 9.02 -3.41 -5.03
C THR A 90 7.52 -3.22 -4.79
N ILE A 91 7.16 -2.08 -4.20
CA ILE A 91 5.78 -1.58 -4.22
C ILE A 91 5.68 -0.60 -5.38
N ASN A 92 4.80 -0.90 -6.33
CA ASN A 92 4.43 0.03 -7.40
C ASN A 92 3.21 0.83 -6.96
N ARG A 93 3.26 2.16 -7.12
CA ARG A 93 2.14 3.07 -6.86
C ARG A 93 1.47 3.40 -8.19
N TYR A 94 0.16 3.18 -8.25
CA TYR A 94 -0.70 3.65 -9.33
C TYR A 94 -1.54 4.82 -8.84
N HIS A 95 -1.68 5.83 -9.67
CA HIS A 95 -2.59 6.95 -9.47
C HIS A 95 -3.37 7.11 -10.78
N ASP A 96 -4.70 7.25 -10.71
CA ASP A 96 -5.61 7.21 -11.88
C ASP A 96 -5.36 8.29 -12.96
N ASP A 97 -4.32 9.12 -12.78
CA ASP A 97 -3.84 10.15 -13.70
C ASP A 97 -2.47 9.81 -14.37
N GLU A 98 -1.88 8.62 -14.16
CA GLU A 98 -0.66 8.13 -14.85
C GLU A 98 -0.67 6.64 -15.23
#